data_AF-A0A672NQ65-F1
#
_entry.id   AF-A0A672NQ65-F1
#
_cell.length_a   1.000
_cell.length_b   1.000
_cell.length_c   1.000
_cell.angle_alpha   90.00
_cell.angle_beta   90.00
_cell.angle_gamma   90.00
#
_symmetry.space_group_name_H-M   'P 1'
#
loop_
_entity.id
_entity.type
_entity.pdbx_description
1 polymer ?
#
loop_
_entity_poly.entity_id
_entity_poly.type
_entity_poly.pdbx_seq_one_letter_code
_entity_poly.pdbx_strand_id
1 'polypeptide(L)'
;ASGTVEFFPLNGKSQTEKETLSQDVVESLRNQLKINRDYFSMLVVGKDGDVKAWFPSPMWSMGSIYDLVDSMELRQQEQKLQRTLGIHCPDENTGTYHGYTEETEDGYFYHRSED
;
A
#
# COMPACT_ATOMS: atom_id res chain seq x y z
N ALA A 1 -14.94 1.63 13.98
CA ALA A 1 -14.16 0.93 12.94
C ALA A 1 -12.70 1.03 13.32
N SER A 2 -12.02 -0.11 13.51
CA SER A 2 -10.57 -0.18 13.76
C SER A 2 -9.80 -0.21 12.45
N GLY A 3 -8.50 0.06 12.50
CA GLY A 3 -7.59 -0.03 11.34
C GLY A 3 -6.29 -0.70 11.72
N THR A 4 -5.44 -0.96 10.72
CA THR A 4 -4.09 -1.49 10.91
C THR A 4 -3.13 -0.65 10.10
N VAL A 5 -1.96 -0.37 10.65
CA VAL A 5 -0.82 0.20 9.92
C VAL A 5 0.27 -0.85 9.82
N GLU A 6 0.89 -0.92 8.65
CA GLU A 6 2.01 -1.81 8.36
C GLU A 6 3.24 -0.97 8.02
N PHE A 7 4.31 -1.12 8.81
CA PHE A 7 5.56 -0.40 8.62
C PHE A 7 6.58 -1.28 7.87
N PHE A 8 7.16 -0.72 6.81
CA PHE A 8 8.18 -1.36 5.99
C PHE A 8 9.52 -0.64 6.20
N PRO A 9 10.36 -1.10 7.15
CA PRO A 9 11.60 -0.41 7.51
C PRO A 9 12.70 -0.61 6.46
N LEU A 10 13.56 0.40 6.30
CA LEU A 10 14.72 0.37 5.39
C LEU A 10 15.94 -0.36 5.98
N ASN A 11 15.82 -0.96 7.16
CA ASN A 11 16.93 -1.56 7.91
C ASN A 11 17.31 -2.97 7.42
N GLY A 12 16.83 -3.39 6.25
CA GLY A 12 17.11 -4.69 5.65
C GLY A 12 16.44 -5.88 6.36
N LYS A 13 15.64 -5.65 7.40
CA LYS A 13 14.82 -6.70 8.01
C LYS A 13 13.52 -6.80 7.22
N SER A 14 13.27 -7.97 6.63
CA SER A 14 12.03 -8.28 5.89
C SER A 14 10.78 -8.42 6.80
N GLN A 15 10.86 -7.96 8.05
CA GLN A 15 9.76 -8.09 9.01
C GLN A 15 8.93 -6.80 9.00
N THR A 16 7.71 -6.90 8.48
CA THR A 16 6.70 -5.85 8.58
C THR A 16 6.22 -5.74 10.02
N GLU A 17 6.32 -4.54 10.60
CA GLU A 17 5.73 -4.27 11.91
C GLU A 17 4.26 -3.88 11.70
N LYS A 18 3.33 -4.57 12.38
CA LYS A 18 1.89 -4.29 12.29
C LYS A 18 1.41 -3.70 13.60
N GLU A 19 0.74 -2.56 13.53
CA GLU A 19 0.14 -1.89 14.69
C GLU A 19 -1.35 -1.66 14.45
N THR A 20 -2.17 -1.88 15.49
CA THR A 20 -3.60 -1.59 15.44
C THR A 20 -3.85 -0.11 15.68
N LEU A 21 -4.62 0.51 14.80
CA LEU A 21 -5.06 1.90 14.92
C LEU A 21 -6.38 1.99 15.70
N SER A 22 -6.42 2.92 16.65
CA SER A 22 -7.64 3.29 17.35
C SER A 22 -8.67 3.89 16.40
N GLN A 23 -9.95 3.82 16.76
CA GLN A 23 -11.03 4.35 15.94
C GLN A 23 -10.88 5.86 15.68
N ASP A 24 -10.46 6.63 16.70
CA ASP A 24 -10.31 8.08 16.59
C ASP A 24 -9.22 8.46 15.58
N VAL A 25 -8.11 7.71 15.53
CA VAL A 25 -7.04 7.91 14.54
C VAL A 25 -7.54 7.61 13.14
N VAL A 26 -8.26 6.50 12.95
CA VAL A 26 -8.84 6.15 11.64
C VAL A 26 -9.81 7.23 11.17
N GLU A 27 -10.65 7.75 12.07
CA GLU A 27 -11.61 8.80 11.74
C GLU A 27 -10.93 10.13 11.40
N SER A 28 -9.90 10.52 12.16
CA SER A 28 -9.07 11.68 11.87
C SER A 28 -8.39 11.56 10.50
N LEU A 29 -7.78 10.42 10.18
CA LEU A 29 -7.12 10.19 8.89
C LEU A 29 -8.10 10.30 7.73
N ARG A 30 -9.29 9.69 7.85
CA ARG A 30 -10.34 9.81 6.83
C ARG A 30 -10.75 11.26 6.61
N ASN A 31 -10.94 12.03 7.69
CA ASN A 31 -11.36 13.42 7.62
C ASN A 31 -10.28 14.34 7.01
N GLN A 32 -9.00 14.08 7.32
CA GLN A 32 -7.87 14.81 6.77
C GLN A 32 -7.71 14.52 5.27
N LEU A 33 -7.75 13.24 4.89
CA LEU A 33 -7.59 12.79 3.50
C LEU A 33 -8.89 12.85 2.67
N LYS A 34 -10.00 13.34 3.26
CA LYS A 34 -11.32 13.47 2.62
C LYS A 34 -11.89 12.16 2.08
N ILE A 35 -11.60 11.05 2.76
CA ILE A 35 -12.04 9.70 2.37
C ILE A 35 -13.49 9.49 2.81
N ASN A 36 -14.35 9.16 1.84
CA ASN A 36 -15.74 8.80 2.12
C ASN A 36 -15.80 7.38 2.76
N ARG A 37 -16.70 7.18 3.74
CA ARG A 37 -16.89 5.88 4.40
C ARG A 37 -17.67 4.89 3.54
N ASP A 38 -18.46 5.40 2.59
CA ASP A 38 -19.41 4.62 1.81
C ASP A 38 -18.77 4.00 0.55
N TYR A 39 -17.58 4.45 0.19
CA TYR A 39 -16.87 4.01 -1.01
C TYR A 39 -15.49 3.45 -0.67
N PHE A 40 -15.04 2.48 -1.46
CA PHE A 40 -13.66 2.06 -1.42
C PHE A 40 -12.75 3.23 -1.84
N SER A 41 -11.58 3.35 -1.20
CA SER A 41 -10.56 4.32 -1.59
C SER A 41 -9.18 3.79 -1.21
N MET A 42 -8.28 3.74 -2.19
CA MET A 42 -6.86 3.51 -1.99
C MET A 42 -6.13 4.78 -2.42
N LEU A 43 -5.24 5.29 -1.57
CA LEU A 43 -4.48 6.51 -1.83
C LEU A 43 -3.00 6.23 -1.73
N VAL A 44 -2.22 6.84 -2.62
CA VAL A 44 -0.77 6.95 -2.47
C VAL A 44 -0.48 8.33 -1.94
N VAL A 45 0.07 8.41 -0.72
CA VAL A 45 0.40 9.68 -0.05
C VAL A 45 1.91 9.82 0.02
N GLY A 46 2.43 10.98 -0.38
CA GLY A 46 3.85 11.27 -0.34
C GLY A 46 4.35 11.50 1.08
N LYS A 47 5.68 11.51 1.25
CA LYS A 47 6.34 11.85 2.55
C LYS A 47 6.06 13.29 3.01
N ASP A 48 5.62 14.15 2.09
CA ASP A 48 5.15 15.51 2.32
C ASP A 48 3.71 15.58 2.86
N GLY A 49 2.99 14.45 2.89
CA GLY A 49 1.59 14.36 3.31
C GLY A 49 0.59 14.61 2.18
N ASP A 50 1.06 14.90 0.97
CA ASP A 50 0.19 15.17 -0.18
C ASP A 50 -0.25 13.88 -0.88
N VAL A 51 -1.51 13.85 -1.32
CA VAL A 51 -2.02 12.74 -2.14
C VAL A 51 -1.40 12.80 -3.54
N LYS A 52 -0.74 11.72 -3.95
CA LYS A 52 -0.11 11.55 -5.27
C LYS A 52 -0.98 10.77 -6.25
N ALA A 53 -1.82 9.86 -5.74
CA ALA A 53 -2.80 9.14 -6.54
C ALA A 53 -4.00 8.71 -5.70
N TRP A 54 -5.17 8.59 -6.34
CA TRP A 54 -6.42 8.13 -5.74
C TRP A 54 -7.06 7.08 -6.62
N PHE A 55 -7.35 5.91 -6.06
CA PHE A 55 -7.99 4.79 -6.73
C PHE A 55 -9.35 4.50 -6.06
N PRO A 56 -10.48 4.66 -6.79
CA PRO A 56 -11.81 4.43 -6.24
C PRO A 56 -12.20 2.94 -6.20
N SER A 57 -11.34 2.05 -6.70
CA SER A 57 -11.53 0.60 -6.71
C SER A 57 -10.26 -0.10 -6.24
N PRO A 58 -10.37 -1.33 -5.69
CA PRO A 58 -9.20 -2.15 -5.40
C PRO A 58 -8.40 -2.41 -6.68
N MET A 59 -7.07 -2.37 -6.56
CA MET A 59 -6.17 -2.77 -7.64
C MET A 59 -5.87 -4.26 -7.53
N TRP A 60 -5.87 -4.98 -8.66
CA TRP A 60 -5.60 -6.42 -8.70
C TRP A 60 -4.14 -6.78 -8.40
N SER A 61 -3.22 -5.83 -8.65
CA SER A 61 -1.80 -6.03 -8.38
C SER A 61 -1.18 -4.78 -7.77
N MET A 62 -0.35 -4.99 -6.75
CA MET A 62 0.48 -3.95 -6.16
C MET A 62 1.64 -3.53 -7.07
N GLY A 63 1.97 -4.30 -8.12
CA GLY A 63 3.08 -3.99 -9.04
C GLY A 63 2.99 -2.58 -9.63
N SER A 64 1.82 -2.20 -10.15
CA SER A 64 1.60 -0.86 -10.70
C SER A 64 1.68 0.26 -9.66
N ILE A 65 1.34 -0.03 -8.39
CA ILE A 65 1.48 0.92 -7.29
C ILE A 65 2.97 1.09 -6.93
N TYR A 66 3.73 0.00 -6.91
CA TYR A 66 5.17 0.05 -6.68
C TYR A 66 5.91 0.79 -7.80
N ASP A 67 5.55 0.56 -9.06
CA ASP A 67 6.11 1.30 -10.20
C ASP A 67 5.83 2.81 -10.09
N LEU A 68 4.61 3.17 -9.69
CA LEU A 68 4.26 4.56 -9.42
C LEU A 68 5.12 5.15 -8.30
N VAL A 69 5.27 4.45 -7.17
CA VAL A 69 6.10 4.90 -6.04
C VAL A 69 7.56 5.04 -6.44
N ASP A 70 8.11 4.07 -7.17
CA ASP A 70 9.51 4.07 -7.64
C ASP A 70 9.77 5.14 -8.72
N SER A 71 8.74 5.59 -9.44
CA SER A 71 8.84 6.73 -10.35
C SER A 71 8.98 8.08 -9.64
N MET A 72 8.67 8.17 -8.34
CA MET A 72 8.72 9.43 -7.59
C MET A 72 10.16 9.90 -7.33
N GLU A 73 10.42 11.20 -7.46
CA GLU A 73 11.77 11.77 -7.36
C GLU A 73 12.46 11.44 -6.01
N LEU A 74 11.78 11.65 -4.88
CA LEU A 74 12.32 11.32 -3.55
C LEU A 74 12.67 9.84 -3.42
N ARG A 75 11.88 8.97 -4.07
CA ARG A 75 12.14 7.53 -4.06
C ARG A 75 13.35 7.17 -4.92
N GLN A 76 13.51 7.78 -6.09
CA GLN A 76 14.70 7.59 -6.93
C GLN A 76 15.98 8.04 -6.21
N GLN A 77 15.94 9.15 -5.47
CA GLN A 77 17.06 9.63 -4.67
C GLN A 77 17.42 8.63 -3.55
N GLU A 78 16.41 8.09 -2.86
CA GLU A 78 16.59 7.06 -1.83
C GLU A 78 17.19 5.78 -2.41
N GLN A 79 16.69 5.29 -3.55
CA GLN A 79 17.24 4.13 -4.25
C GLN A 79 18.70 4.34 -4.65
N LYS A 80 19.05 5.53 -5.14
CA LYS A 80 20.44 5.88 -5.46
C LYS A 80 21.32 5.82 -4.21
N LEU A 81 20.85 6.36 -3.09
CA LEU A 81 21.57 6.31 -1.81
C LEU A 81 21.74 4.87 -1.33
N GLN A 82 20.70 4.04 -1.37
CA GLN A 82 20.76 2.61 -1.01
C GLN A 82 21.85 1.89 -1.82
N ARG A 83 21.88 2.12 -3.15
CA ARG A 83 22.93 1.56 -4.03
C ARG A 83 24.33 2.03 -3.64
N THR A 84 24.52 3.33 -3.37
CA THR A 84 25.82 3.87 -2.92
C THR A 84 26.26 3.29 -1.58
N LEU A 85 25.32 2.95 -0.70
CA LEU A 85 25.59 2.34 0.61
C LEU A 85 25.67 0.80 0.57
N GLY A 86 25.49 0.17 -0.59
CA GLY A 86 25.48 -1.29 -0.72
C GLY A 86 24.26 -1.98 -0.10
N ILE A 87 23.20 -1.21 0.22
CA ILE A 87 21.93 -1.74 0.70
C ILE A 87 21.19 -2.33 -0.51
N HIS A 88 20.89 -3.62 -0.45
CA HIS A 88 20.13 -4.33 -1.47
C HIS A 88 18.95 -5.03 -0.81
N CYS A 89 17.84 -5.12 -1.54
CA CYS A 89 16.76 -6.01 -1.17
C CYS A 89 17.24 -7.46 -1.36
N PRO A 90 16.87 -8.40 -0.48
CA PRO A 90 17.13 -9.81 -0.70
C PRO A 90 16.44 -10.28 -1.99
N ASP A 91 17.11 -11.15 -2.75
CA ASP A 91 16.57 -11.67 -4.01
C ASP A 91 15.26 -12.46 -3.77
N GLU A 92 14.32 -12.25 -4.69
CA GLU A 92 12.92 -12.72 -4.71
C GLU A 92 12.72 -14.25 -4.72
N ASN A 93 13.75 -15.05 -4.40
CA ASN A 93 13.67 -16.51 -4.44
C ASN A 93 13.39 -17.17 -3.06
N THR A 94 13.15 -16.38 -2.02
CA THR A 94 12.84 -16.91 -0.67
C THR A 94 11.58 -16.31 -0.02
N GLY A 95 10.88 -15.43 -0.71
CA GLY A 95 9.69 -14.79 -0.18
C GLY A 95 8.70 -14.54 -1.29
N THR A 96 7.96 -15.58 -1.70
CA THR A 96 6.61 -15.37 -2.21
C THR A 96 5.94 -14.41 -1.23
N TYR A 97 5.56 -13.21 -1.68
CA TYR A 97 4.72 -12.29 -0.92
C TYR A 97 3.36 -12.97 -0.73
N HIS A 98 3.28 -13.95 0.19
CA HIS A 98 2.07 -14.64 0.64
C HIS A 98 1.19 -13.72 1.52
N GLY A 99 1.14 -12.42 1.21
CA GLY A 99 0.33 -11.44 1.94
C GLY A 99 -1.00 -11.13 1.27
N TYR A 100 -1.08 -11.36 -0.04
CA TYR A 100 -2.32 -11.26 -0.81
C TYR A 100 -2.53 -12.61 -1.49
N THR A 101 -3.27 -13.49 -0.84
CA THR A 101 -3.75 -14.73 -1.47
C THR A 101 -4.54 -14.36 -2.72
N GLU A 102 -4.16 -14.94 -3.87
CA GLU A 102 -4.96 -15.01 -5.11
C GLU A 102 -6.39 -15.55 -4.85
N GLU A 103 -6.69 -16.10 -3.67
CA GLU A 103 -8.02 -16.58 -3.29
C GLU A 103 -9.13 -15.50 -3.33
N THR A 104 -8.80 -14.20 -3.41
CA THR A 104 -9.83 -13.17 -3.67
C THR A 104 -10.28 -13.11 -5.13
N GLU A 105 -9.66 -13.85 -6.05
CA GLU A 105 -9.99 -13.81 -7.48
C GLU A 105 -11.36 -14.43 -7.84
N ASP A 106 -11.91 -15.35 -7.04
CA ASP A 106 -13.19 -16.01 -7.35
C ASP A 106 -14.44 -15.27 -6.83
N GLY A 107 -14.29 -14.24 -5.99
CA GLY A 107 -15.40 -13.62 -5.26
C GLY A 107 -16.14 -12.48 -5.98
N TYR A 108 -15.60 -11.95 -7.08
CA TYR A 108 -16.10 -10.71 -7.70
C TYR A 108 -16.73 -10.91 -9.08
N PHE A 109 -17.23 -12.11 -9.37
CA PHE A 109 -18.18 -12.26 -10.48
C PHE A 109 -19.49 -11.56 -10.10
N TYR A 110 -19.74 -10.41 -10.73
CA TYR A 110 -21.03 -9.72 -10.69
C TYR A 110 -22.16 -10.71 -10.98
N HIS A 111 -22.98 -11.04 -9.98
CA HIS A 111 -24.31 -11.57 -10.23
C HIS A 111 -25.15 -10.45 -10.87
N ARG A 112 -25.12 -10.41 -12.20
CA ARG A 112 -26.16 -9.76 -13.00
C ARG A 112 -27.45 -10.54 -12.72
N SER A 113 -28.28 -10.01 -11.84
CA SER A 113 -29.66 -10.47 -11.71
C SER A 113 -30.39 -9.94 -12.95
N GLU A 114 -30.76 -10.84 -13.85
CA GLU A 114 -31.77 -10.57 -14.86
C GLU A 114 -33.14 -10.66 -14.17
N ASP A 115 -33.88 -9.56 -14.19
CA ASP A 115 -35.34 -9.51 -14.08
C ASP A 115 -35.87 -8.67 -15.26
#